data_AF-A0A2V2WST0-F1
#
_entry.id   AF-A0A2V2WST0-F1
#
_cell.length_a   1.000
_cell.length_b   1.000
_cell.length_c   1.000
_cell.angle_alpha   90.00
_cell.angle_beta   90.00
_cell.angle_gamma   90.00
#
_symmetry.space_group_name_H-M   'P 1'
#
loop_
_entity.id
_entity.type
_entity.pdbx_description
1 polymer ?
#
loop_
_entity_poly.entity_id
_entity_poly.type
_entity_poly.pdbx_seq_one_letter_code
_entity_poly.pdbx_strand_id
1 'polypeptide(L)'
;MFRSAARFAGKEIRFGTEARQSMQKGVQRAVSAVATTLGPKGRNVIIEQSYGAPKITKDGVTVAKAIEFKDPFENMGAQLVRQVCNKTNDLAGDGTTTSAVLVASVFSESLRCIATGTNPIDMKRGMDRAVGVILQSVAEQSRKVTSTENIVQVATISANGDEELGRLIGQAMEKVGKDGVITTQDGKTMTTELEVVEGMSIDRGYISPYFVTDAKAQKAELEDAFVLVSAKKVSSIHTILPALNHVVRTGRPFDHWLPPGRTDEAWLTAWHPASVAERARDEQRTLAGDEQRGGREAIGGMEKGARRSDHHAGGRR
;
A
#
# COMPACT_ATOMS: atom_id res chain seq x y z
N MET A 1 32.25 -10.54 13.31
CA MET A 1 31.86 -11.59 12.32
C MET A 1 31.05 -12.66 13.04
N PHE A 2 29.72 -12.59 13.00
CA PHE A 2 28.86 -13.68 13.49
C PHE A 2 28.71 -14.71 12.36
N ARG A 3 29.45 -15.81 12.44
CA ARG A 3 29.18 -16.98 11.60
C ARG A 3 27.91 -17.63 12.12
N SER A 4 26.82 -17.49 11.37
CA SER A 4 25.62 -18.29 11.54
C SER A 4 26.02 -19.77 11.51
N ALA A 5 25.84 -20.45 12.64
CA ALA A 5 25.96 -21.90 12.72
C ALA A 5 24.79 -22.50 11.92
N ALA A 6 24.97 -22.61 10.60
CA ALA A 6 24.12 -23.45 9.78
C ALA A 6 24.24 -24.88 10.33
N ARG A 7 23.26 -25.30 11.13
CA ARG A 7 23.04 -26.70 11.44
C ARG A 7 22.81 -27.41 10.11
N PHE A 8 23.82 -28.10 9.61
CA PHE A 8 23.62 -29.09 8.56
C PHE A 8 22.88 -30.27 9.18
N ALA A 9 21.57 -30.13 9.34
CA ALA A 9 20.69 -31.24 9.64
C ALA A 9 20.71 -32.20 8.44
N GLY A 10 20.87 -33.50 8.70
CA GLY A 10 20.72 -34.52 7.68
C GLY A 10 19.35 -34.38 6.99
N LYS A 11 19.33 -34.54 5.66
CA LYS A 11 18.08 -34.48 4.88
C LYS A 11 17.47 -35.88 4.80
N GLU A 12 16.22 -36.02 5.20
CA GLU A 12 15.45 -37.23 4.94
C GLU A 12 15.03 -37.26 3.46
N ILE A 13 15.26 -38.39 2.80
CA ILE A 13 14.93 -38.58 1.38
C ILE A 13 14.01 -39.79 1.26
N ARG A 14 12.80 -39.59 0.74
CA ARG A 14 11.84 -40.66 0.43
C ARG A 14 11.66 -40.77 -1.08
N PHE A 15 11.40 -41.99 -1.55
CA PHE A 15 11.33 -42.29 -2.97
C PHE A 15 9.98 -42.89 -3.36
N GLY A 16 9.65 -42.76 -4.65
CA GLY A 16 8.57 -43.51 -5.27
C GLY A 16 7.19 -43.27 -4.65
N THR A 17 6.50 -44.36 -4.34
CA THR A 17 5.09 -44.35 -3.93
C THR A 17 4.88 -43.78 -2.53
N GLU A 18 5.77 -44.05 -1.59
CA GLU A 18 5.67 -43.57 -0.21
C GLU A 18 5.72 -42.04 -0.14
N ALA A 19 6.68 -41.42 -0.84
CA ALA A 19 6.79 -39.97 -0.93
C ALA A 19 5.53 -39.34 -1.54
N ARG A 20 5.00 -39.93 -2.62
CA ARG A 20 3.79 -39.45 -3.31
C ARG A 20 2.54 -39.55 -2.44
N GLN A 21 2.36 -40.65 -1.71
CA GLN A 21 1.24 -40.83 -0.79
C GLN A 21 1.29 -39.84 0.37
N SER A 22 2.47 -39.59 0.93
CA SER A 22 2.64 -38.60 2.00
C SER A 22 2.33 -37.19 1.51
N MET A 23 2.82 -36.79 0.32
CA MET A 23 2.43 -35.53 -0.30
C MET A 23 0.93 -35.44 -0.58
N GLN A 24 0.30 -36.51 -1.08
CA GLN A 24 -1.14 -36.56 -1.35
C GLN A 24 -1.97 -36.32 -0.08
N LYS A 25 -1.57 -36.93 1.05
CA LYS A 25 -2.20 -36.67 2.35
C LYS A 25 -2.12 -35.19 2.71
N GLY A 26 -0.96 -34.57 2.54
CA GLY A 26 -0.76 -33.13 2.73
C GLY A 26 -1.69 -32.27 1.86
N VAL A 27 -1.73 -32.52 0.56
CA VAL A 27 -2.61 -31.83 -0.39
C VAL A 27 -4.08 -32.00 0.02
N GLN A 28 -4.51 -33.24 0.29
CA GLN A 28 -5.90 -33.53 0.62
C GLN A 28 -6.32 -32.82 1.91
N ARG A 29 -5.48 -32.85 2.96
CA ARG A 29 -5.76 -32.19 4.24
C ARG A 29 -5.87 -30.67 4.08
N ALA A 30 -4.93 -30.06 3.33
CA ALA A 30 -4.96 -28.63 3.07
C ALA A 30 -6.21 -28.21 2.29
N VAL A 31 -6.53 -28.94 1.21
CA VAL A 31 -7.71 -28.66 0.38
C VAL A 31 -9.00 -28.94 1.13
N SER A 32 -9.05 -29.93 2.02
CA SER A 32 -10.25 -30.21 2.82
C SER A 32 -10.63 -29.03 3.71
N ALA A 33 -9.65 -28.29 4.25
CA ALA A 33 -9.91 -27.07 5.01
C ALA A 33 -10.38 -25.93 4.10
N VAL A 34 -9.66 -25.67 3.00
CA VAL A 34 -9.98 -24.59 2.05
C VAL A 34 -11.34 -24.81 1.38
N ALA A 35 -11.66 -26.03 0.97
CA ALA A 35 -12.89 -26.37 0.26
C ALA A 35 -14.16 -26.12 1.10
N THR A 36 -14.07 -26.07 2.43
CA THR A 36 -15.23 -25.73 3.27
C THR A 36 -15.74 -24.32 3.03
N THR A 37 -14.93 -23.43 2.45
CA THR A 37 -15.31 -22.05 2.18
C THR A 37 -15.93 -21.83 0.79
N LEU A 38 -16.03 -22.88 -0.03
CA LEU A 38 -16.49 -22.77 -1.41
C LEU A 38 -18.00 -22.46 -1.51
N GLY A 39 -18.33 -21.40 -2.26
CA GLY A 39 -19.69 -21.08 -2.67
C GLY A 39 -20.57 -20.45 -1.58
N PRO A 40 -21.86 -20.19 -1.88
CA PRO A 40 -22.74 -19.41 -1.00
C PRO A 40 -23.06 -20.10 0.33
N LYS A 41 -22.99 -21.44 0.36
CA LYS A 41 -23.14 -22.26 1.56
C LYS A 41 -21.79 -22.60 2.21
N GLY A 42 -20.72 -21.96 1.78
CA GLY A 42 -19.40 -22.06 2.37
C GLY A 42 -19.43 -21.63 3.84
N ARG A 43 -18.72 -22.37 4.68
CA ARG A 43 -18.60 -22.14 6.12
C ARG A 43 -17.38 -21.30 6.43
N ASN A 44 -17.42 -20.65 7.59
CA ASN A 44 -16.29 -19.90 8.10
C ASN A 44 -15.23 -20.85 8.64
N VAL A 45 -13.97 -20.50 8.41
CA VAL A 45 -12.80 -21.12 9.04
C VAL A 45 -12.28 -20.17 10.10
N ILE A 46 -11.96 -20.71 11.27
CA ILE A 46 -11.40 -19.96 12.40
C ILE A 46 -9.90 -20.26 12.45
N ILE A 47 -9.10 -19.21 12.44
CA ILE A 47 -7.63 -19.28 12.39
C ILE A 47 -7.08 -18.60 13.64
N GLU A 48 -6.28 -19.33 14.41
CA GLU A 48 -5.55 -18.77 15.55
C GLU A 48 -4.59 -17.66 15.07
N GLN A 49 -4.50 -16.59 15.85
CA GLN A 49 -3.52 -15.52 15.66
C GLN A 49 -2.57 -15.53 16.86
N SER A 50 -1.28 -15.26 16.64
CA SER A 50 -0.29 -15.23 17.72
C SER A 50 -0.59 -14.17 18.79
N TYR A 51 -1.38 -13.15 18.44
CA TYR A 51 -1.83 -12.10 19.35
C TYR A 51 -3.26 -11.70 18.98
N GLY A 52 -4.08 -11.38 19.99
CA GLY A 52 -5.44 -10.89 19.80
C GLY A 52 -6.48 -11.99 19.57
N ALA A 53 -7.60 -11.60 18.97
CA ALA A 53 -8.72 -12.48 18.69
C ALA A 53 -8.44 -13.39 17.47
N PRO A 54 -9.04 -14.60 17.40
CA PRO A 54 -8.90 -15.46 16.24
C PRO A 54 -9.51 -14.81 14.99
N LYS A 55 -8.87 -15.05 13.83
CA LYS A 55 -9.36 -14.57 12.54
C LYS A 55 -10.42 -15.51 12.01
N ILE A 56 -11.61 -14.99 11.73
CA ILE A 56 -12.71 -15.73 11.10
C ILE A 56 -12.75 -15.34 9.62
N THR A 57 -12.71 -16.30 8.71
CA THR A 57 -12.66 -16.00 7.27
C THR A 57 -13.33 -17.07 6.41
N LYS A 58 -13.83 -16.64 5.23
CA LYS A 58 -14.19 -17.52 4.11
C LYS A 58 -13.19 -17.45 2.96
N ASP A 59 -12.13 -16.65 3.09
CA ASP A 59 -11.14 -16.49 2.03
C ASP A 59 -10.21 -17.70 1.96
N GLY A 60 -10.27 -18.42 0.83
CA GLY A 60 -9.49 -19.62 0.58
C GLY A 60 -7.97 -19.38 0.59
N VAL A 61 -7.49 -18.20 0.17
CA VAL A 61 -6.04 -17.92 0.20
C VAL A 61 -5.55 -17.65 1.63
N THR A 62 -6.32 -16.93 2.44
CA THR A 62 -6.01 -16.75 3.87
C THR A 62 -5.99 -18.10 4.60
N VAL A 63 -6.97 -18.98 4.34
CA VAL A 63 -6.99 -20.33 4.92
C VAL A 63 -5.77 -21.13 4.47
N ALA A 64 -5.46 -21.16 3.18
CA ALA A 64 -4.31 -21.90 2.65
C ALA A 64 -2.97 -21.40 3.22
N LYS A 65 -2.83 -20.08 3.48
CA LYS A 65 -1.63 -19.48 4.07
C LYS A 65 -1.40 -19.90 5.52
N ALA A 66 -2.46 -20.18 6.27
CA ALA A 66 -2.39 -20.57 7.68
C ALA A 66 -2.11 -22.05 7.91
N ILE A 67 -2.14 -22.89 6.88
CA ILE A 67 -1.95 -24.33 7.00
C ILE A 67 -0.47 -24.67 6.94
N GLU A 68 0.02 -25.27 8.01
CA GLU A 68 1.36 -25.85 8.11
C GLU A 68 1.28 -27.19 8.86
N PHE A 69 1.96 -28.21 8.33
CA PHE A 69 1.98 -29.54 8.94
C PHE A 69 3.34 -29.83 9.57
N LYS A 70 3.31 -30.57 10.69
CA LYS A 70 4.52 -31.01 11.39
C LYS A 70 5.35 -32.00 10.58
N ASP A 71 4.69 -32.90 9.84
CA ASP A 71 5.38 -33.82 8.93
C ASP A 71 5.88 -33.04 7.69
N PRO A 72 7.19 -33.04 7.39
CA PRO A 72 7.73 -32.25 6.29
C PRO A 72 7.18 -32.65 4.91
N PHE A 73 6.86 -33.92 4.67
CA PHE A 73 6.39 -34.42 3.38
C PHE A 73 4.93 -34.08 3.13
N GLU A 74 4.09 -34.17 4.15
CA GLU A 74 2.73 -33.63 4.11
C GLU A 74 2.77 -32.10 3.98
N ASN A 75 3.66 -31.41 4.69
CA ASN A 75 3.80 -29.96 4.60
C ASN A 75 4.18 -29.54 3.18
N MET A 76 5.10 -30.25 2.51
CA MET A 76 5.42 -29.99 1.10
C MET A 76 4.17 -30.03 0.20
N GLY A 77 3.24 -30.97 0.43
CA GLY A 77 1.95 -31.01 -0.25
C GLY A 77 1.10 -29.77 0.02
N ALA A 78 1.00 -29.34 1.29
CA ALA A 78 0.29 -28.11 1.66
C ALA A 78 0.91 -26.84 1.03
N GLN A 79 2.24 -26.78 0.96
CA GLN A 79 2.97 -25.67 0.35
C GLN A 79 2.65 -25.53 -1.15
N LEU A 80 2.48 -26.64 -1.87
CA LEU A 80 2.06 -26.62 -3.27
C LEU A 80 0.66 -26.02 -3.43
N VAL A 81 -0.29 -26.40 -2.58
CA VAL A 81 -1.66 -25.82 -2.58
C VAL A 81 -1.59 -24.32 -2.31
N ARG A 82 -0.82 -23.91 -1.28
CA ARG A 82 -0.62 -22.50 -0.95
C ARG A 82 -0.05 -21.71 -2.13
N GLN A 83 0.91 -22.26 -2.85
CA GLN A 83 1.51 -21.61 -4.02
C GLN A 83 0.50 -21.41 -5.14
N VAL A 84 -0.37 -22.40 -5.41
CA VAL A 84 -1.44 -22.26 -6.42
C VAL A 84 -2.47 -21.22 -6.01
N CYS A 85 -2.92 -21.23 -4.75
CA CYS A 85 -3.85 -20.23 -4.23
C CYS A 85 -3.29 -18.81 -4.34
N ASN A 86 -2.03 -18.62 -3.93
CA ASN A 86 -1.36 -17.31 -4.03
C ASN A 86 -1.28 -16.84 -5.48
N LYS A 87 -0.81 -17.69 -6.39
CA LYS A 87 -0.66 -17.30 -7.79
C LYS A 87 -2.01 -16.99 -8.45
N THR A 88 -3.07 -17.69 -8.07
CA THR A 88 -4.43 -17.42 -8.56
C THR A 88 -4.92 -16.07 -8.03
N ASN A 89 -4.72 -15.80 -6.74
CA ASN A 89 -5.07 -14.53 -6.13
C ASN A 89 -4.33 -13.36 -6.78
N ASP A 90 -3.03 -13.50 -7.04
CA ASP A 90 -2.20 -12.45 -7.63
C ASP A 90 -2.59 -12.13 -9.08
N LEU A 91 -3.08 -13.12 -9.84
CA LEU A 91 -3.46 -12.95 -11.25
C LEU A 91 -4.92 -12.54 -11.45
N ALA A 92 -5.84 -13.04 -10.61
CA ALA A 92 -7.27 -12.91 -10.82
C ALA A 92 -8.03 -12.25 -9.65
N GLY A 93 -7.48 -12.23 -8.44
CA GLY A 93 -8.15 -11.70 -7.24
C GLY A 93 -9.31 -12.56 -6.70
N ASP A 94 -9.70 -13.63 -7.39
CA ASP A 94 -10.75 -14.58 -6.99
C ASP A 94 -10.44 -16.00 -7.53
N GLY A 95 -11.21 -17.01 -7.15
CA GLY A 95 -11.10 -18.38 -7.64
C GLY A 95 -10.05 -19.24 -6.92
N THR A 96 -9.55 -18.75 -5.78
CA THR A 96 -8.50 -19.42 -4.98
C THR A 96 -8.99 -20.78 -4.46
N THR A 97 -10.21 -20.84 -3.93
CA THR A 97 -10.84 -22.08 -3.45
C THR A 97 -11.11 -23.07 -4.59
N THR A 98 -11.60 -22.59 -5.73
CA THR A 98 -11.82 -23.41 -6.93
C THR A 98 -10.52 -24.04 -7.41
N SER A 99 -9.45 -23.25 -7.45
CA SER A 99 -8.12 -23.73 -7.86
C SER A 99 -7.57 -24.78 -6.90
N ALA A 100 -7.76 -24.61 -5.59
CA ALA A 100 -7.36 -25.60 -4.59
C ALA A 100 -8.07 -26.95 -4.80
N VAL A 101 -9.38 -26.94 -5.06
CA VAL A 101 -10.17 -28.14 -5.33
C VAL A 101 -9.73 -28.83 -6.63
N LEU A 102 -9.49 -28.05 -7.69
CA LEU A 102 -8.98 -28.58 -8.96
C LEU A 102 -7.61 -29.23 -8.78
N VAL A 103 -6.70 -28.62 -8.01
CA VAL A 103 -5.39 -29.20 -7.69
C VAL A 103 -5.54 -30.56 -7.01
N ALA A 104 -6.39 -30.67 -5.99
CA ALA A 104 -6.59 -31.96 -5.30
C ALA A 104 -7.11 -33.04 -6.26
N SER A 105 -8.10 -32.71 -7.09
CA SER A 105 -8.70 -33.66 -8.04
C SER A 105 -7.67 -34.12 -9.08
N VAL A 106 -7.00 -33.18 -9.75
CA VAL A 106 -5.99 -33.49 -10.78
C VAL A 106 -4.81 -34.25 -10.17
N PHE A 107 -4.35 -33.85 -8.99
CA PHE A 107 -3.22 -34.50 -8.32
C PHE A 107 -3.55 -35.93 -7.91
N SER A 108 -4.73 -36.16 -7.33
CA SER A 108 -5.17 -37.49 -6.91
C SER A 108 -5.29 -38.45 -8.10
N GLU A 109 -5.93 -38.02 -9.20
CA GLU A 109 -6.06 -38.87 -10.38
C GLU A 109 -4.73 -39.09 -11.11
N SER A 110 -3.88 -38.06 -11.14
CA SER A 110 -2.52 -38.20 -11.67
C SER A 110 -1.73 -39.30 -10.94
N LEU A 111 -1.82 -39.35 -9.61
CA LEU A 111 -1.15 -40.37 -8.82
C LEU A 111 -1.70 -41.78 -9.09
N ARG A 112 -3.02 -41.90 -9.29
CA ARG A 112 -3.66 -43.16 -9.66
C ARG A 112 -3.16 -43.67 -11.02
N CYS A 113 -3.11 -42.81 -12.04
CA CYS A 113 -2.60 -43.18 -13.36
C CYS A 113 -1.11 -43.55 -13.34
N ILE A 114 -0.30 -42.86 -12.53
CA ILE A 114 1.12 -43.19 -12.40
C ILE A 114 1.31 -44.54 -11.68
N ALA A 115 0.46 -44.86 -10.70
CA ALA A 115 0.49 -46.15 -10.03
C ALA A 115 0.22 -47.33 -10.99
N THR A 116 -0.55 -47.12 -12.06
CA THR A 116 -0.79 -48.12 -13.12
C THR A 116 0.30 -48.16 -14.19
N GLY A 117 1.42 -47.45 -14.01
CA GLY A 117 2.56 -47.47 -14.93
C GLY A 117 2.54 -46.40 -16.03
N THR A 118 1.63 -45.42 -15.97
CA THR A 118 1.58 -44.32 -16.95
C THR A 118 2.83 -43.45 -16.83
N ASN A 119 3.42 -43.06 -17.97
CA ASN A 119 4.53 -42.11 -18.00
C ASN A 119 4.06 -40.71 -17.53
N PRO A 120 4.59 -40.17 -16.41
CA PRO A 120 4.19 -38.87 -15.89
C PRO A 120 4.44 -37.70 -16.86
N ILE A 121 5.46 -37.80 -17.70
CA ILE A 121 5.82 -36.74 -18.66
C ILE A 121 4.80 -36.66 -19.79
N ASP A 122 4.38 -37.81 -20.33
CA ASP A 122 3.38 -37.84 -21.40
C ASP A 122 1.99 -37.50 -20.86
N MET A 123 1.68 -37.91 -19.63
CA MET A 123 0.47 -37.50 -18.93
C MET A 123 0.42 -35.97 -18.76
N LYS A 124 1.52 -35.34 -18.33
CA LYS A 124 1.63 -33.87 -18.25
C LYS A 124 1.38 -33.23 -19.62
N ARG A 125 2.02 -33.72 -20.69
CA ARG A 125 1.82 -33.19 -22.05
C ARG A 125 0.36 -33.31 -22.49
N GLY A 126 -0.31 -34.41 -22.15
CA GLY A 126 -1.74 -34.59 -22.39
C GLY A 126 -2.60 -33.58 -21.63
N MET A 127 -2.31 -33.37 -20.34
CA MET A 127 -2.99 -32.35 -19.51
C MET A 127 -2.80 -30.94 -20.08
N ASP A 128 -1.58 -30.58 -20.48
CA ASP A 128 -1.29 -29.26 -21.05
C ASP A 128 -2.08 -29.03 -22.36
N ARG A 129 -2.24 -30.06 -23.20
CA ARG A 129 -3.10 -29.99 -24.40
C ARG A 129 -4.59 -29.87 -24.06
N ALA A 130 -5.07 -30.63 -23.08
CA ALA A 130 -6.47 -30.57 -22.64
C ALA A 130 -6.82 -29.20 -22.09
N VAL A 131 -5.93 -28.58 -21.29
CA VAL A 131 -6.10 -27.21 -20.80
C VAL A 131 -6.23 -26.22 -21.96
N GLY A 132 -5.44 -26.38 -23.03
CA GLY A 132 -5.56 -25.53 -24.23
C GLY A 132 -6.96 -25.59 -24.86
N VAL A 133 -7.52 -26.79 -25.02
CA VAL A 133 -8.88 -26.98 -25.56
C VAL A 133 -9.94 -26.41 -24.63
N ILE A 134 -9.79 -26.61 -23.32
CA ILE A 134 -10.72 -26.06 -22.30
C ILE A 134 -10.72 -24.53 -22.36
N LEU A 135 -9.55 -23.90 -22.42
CA LEU A 135 -9.44 -22.44 -22.49
C LEU A 135 -10.10 -21.88 -23.76
N GLN A 136 -9.93 -22.56 -24.90
CA GLN A 136 -10.63 -22.18 -26.13
C GLN A 136 -12.15 -22.25 -25.96
N SER A 137 -12.66 -23.36 -25.42
CA SER A 137 -14.11 -23.52 -25.20
C SER A 137 -14.68 -22.50 -24.22
N VAL A 138 -13.94 -22.15 -23.16
CA VAL A 138 -14.33 -21.10 -22.21
C VAL A 138 -14.37 -19.73 -22.89
N ALA A 139 -13.40 -19.43 -23.76
CA ALA A 139 -13.38 -18.17 -24.52
C ALA A 139 -14.59 -18.06 -25.48
N GLU A 140 -14.97 -19.15 -26.14
CA GLU A 140 -16.15 -19.22 -27.02
C GLU A 140 -17.47 -19.02 -26.27
N GLN A 141 -17.55 -19.44 -25.01
CA GLN A 141 -18.72 -19.28 -24.14
C GLN A 141 -18.77 -17.92 -23.43
N SER A 142 -17.66 -17.18 -23.43
CA SER A 142 -17.52 -15.92 -22.71
C SER A 142 -18.41 -14.82 -23.33
N ARG A 143 -19.08 -14.05 -22.46
CA ARG A 143 -19.93 -12.91 -22.85
C ARG A 143 -19.36 -11.64 -22.25
N LYS A 144 -19.20 -10.60 -23.08
CA LYS A 144 -18.71 -9.31 -22.61
C LYS A 144 -19.70 -8.65 -21.66
N VAL A 145 -19.20 -8.11 -20.56
CA VAL A 145 -19.96 -7.32 -19.59
C VAL A 145 -20.15 -5.91 -20.14
N THR A 146 -21.37 -5.58 -20.53
CA THR A 146 -21.72 -4.28 -21.14
C THR A 146 -22.60 -3.40 -20.26
N SER A 147 -23.47 -3.98 -19.43
CA SER A 147 -24.40 -3.21 -18.59
C SER A 147 -23.94 -3.12 -17.14
N THR A 148 -24.38 -2.06 -16.45
CA THR A 148 -24.17 -1.87 -15.01
C THR A 148 -24.84 -2.99 -14.21
N GLU A 149 -25.99 -3.53 -14.64
CA GLU A 149 -26.60 -4.69 -13.95
C GLU A 149 -25.67 -5.91 -13.94
N ASN A 150 -24.96 -6.18 -15.05
CA ASN A 150 -24.03 -7.31 -15.11
C ASN A 150 -22.85 -7.11 -14.15
N ILE A 151 -22.38 -5.86 -13.99
CA ILE A 151 -21.32 -5.52 -13.02
C ILE A 151 -21.81 -5.77 -11.59
N VAL A 152 -23.01 -5.28 -11.26
CA VAL A 152 -23.64 -5.50 -9.95
C VAL A 152 -23.79 -6.98 -9.66
N GLN A 153 -24.25 -7.78 -10.62
CA GLN A 153 -24.40 -9.23 -10.46
C GLN A 153 -23.06 -9.92 -10.16
N VAL A 154 -21.99 -9.59 -10.88
CA VAL A 154 -20.66 -10.15 -10.63
C VAL A 154 -20.19 -9.76 -9.23
N ALA A 155 -20.31 -8.48 -8.86
CA ALA A 155 -19.91 -7.99 -7.55
C ALA A 155 -20.69 -8.67 -6.41
N THR A 156 -22.01 -8.83 -6.56
CA THR A 156 -22.88 -9.52 -5.59
C THR A 156 -22.47 -10.98 -5.42
N ILE A 157 -22.21 -11.70 -6.50
CA ILE A 157 -21.81 -13.12 -6.43
C ILE A 157 -20.46 -13.26 -5.73
N SER A 158 -19.48 -12.44 -6.09
CA SER A 158 -18.15 -12.44 -5.46
C SER A 158 -18.20 -11.99 -3.99
N ALA A 159 -19.15 -11.13 -3.63
CA ALA A 159 -19.43 -10.72 -2.25
C ALA A 159 -20.26 -11.74 -1.44
N ASN A 160 -20.28 -13.01 -1.86
CA ASN A 160 -21.03 -14.08 -1.18
C ASN A 160 -22.55 -13.80 -1.08
N GLY A 161 -23.12 -13.16 -2.11
CA GLY A 161 -24.55 -12.89 -2.22
C GLY A 161 -25.02 -11.58 -1.59
N ASP A 162 -24.09 -10.67 -1.26
CA ASP A 162 -24.43 -9.36 -0.72
C ASP A 162 -24.87 -8.40 -1.84
N GLU A 163 -26.19 -8.17 -1.92
CA GLU A 163 -26.79 -7.28 -2.91
C GLU A 163 -26.48 -5.80 -2.63
N GLU A 164 -26.37 -5.41 -1.35
CA GLU A 164 -26.07 -4.02 -0.96
C GLU A 164 -24.65 -3.66 -1.37
N LEU A 165 -23.68 -4.54 -1.07
CA LEU A 165 -22.29 -4.34 -1.47
C LEU A 165 -22.12 -4.37 -2.99
N GLY A 166 -22.80 -5.29 -3.69
CA GLY A 166 -22.76 -5.34 -5.15
C GLY A 166 -23.32 -4.07 -5.80
N ARG A 167 -24.40 -3.51 -5.24
CA ARG A 167 -24.96 -2.23 -5.72
C ARG A 167 -24.00 -1.06 -5.46
N LEU A 168 -23.37 -1.00 -4.29
CA LEU A 168 -22.37 0.03 -3.97
C LEU A 168 -21.18 -0.01 -4.94
N ILE A 169 -20.66 -1.20 -5.23
CA ILE A 169 -19.57 -1.39 -6.20
C ILE A 169 -20.01 -0.96 -7.61
N GLY A 170 -21.21 -1.35 -8.03
CA GLY A 170 -21.76 -0.92 -9.32
C GLY A 170 -21.89 0.60 -9.44
N GLN A 171 -22.39 1.27 -8.40
CA GLN A 171 -22.49 2.74 -8.34
C GLN A 171 -21.11 3.40 -8.34
N ALA A 172 -20.14 2.83 -7.63
CA ALA A 172 -18.76 3.31 -7.65
C ALA A 172 -18.20 3.25 -9.07
N MET A 173 -18.28 2.10 -9.74
CA MET A 173 -17.78 1.90 -11.12
C MET A 173 -18.49 2.79 -12.15
N GLU A 174 -19.78 3.09 -11.96
CA GLU A 174 -20.51 4.01 -12.83
C GLU A 174 -20.02 5.45 -12.68
N LYS A 175 -19.71 5.88 -11.44
CA LYS A 175 -19.20 7.24 -11.17
C LYS A 175 -17.74 7.44 -11.59
N VAL A 176 -16.86 6.46 -11.33
CA VAL A 176 -15.42 6.58 -11.63
C VAL A 176 -15.06 6.10 -13.05
N GLY A 177 -15.97 5.40 -13.71
CA GLY A 177 -15.72 4.75 -15.00
C GLY A 177 -14.95 3.43 -14.89
N LYS A 178 -14.84 2.69 -15.99
CA LYS A 178 -14.22 1.35 -16.02
C LYS A 178 -12.75 1.34 -15.57
N ASP A 179 -12.03 2.41 -15.83
CA ASP A 179 -10.60 2.56 -15.53
C ASP A 179 -10.35 3.43 -14.29
N GLY A 180 -11.40 3.77 -13.54
CA GLY A 180 -11.30 4.56 -12.33
C GLY A 180 -10.70 3.79 -11.15
N VAL A 181 -10.09 4.51 -10.22
CA VAL A 181 -9.46 3.92 -9.02
C VAL A 181 -10.52 3.81 -7.92
N ILE A 182 -10.68 2.60 -7.37
CA ILE A 182 -11.54 2.34 -6.21
C ILE A 182 -10.64 1.87 -5.06
N THR A 183 -10.75 2.52 -3.91
CA THR A 183 -10.03 2.17 -2.69
C THR A 183 -11.01 1.88 -1.57
N THR A 184 -10.68 0.91 -0.71
CA THR A 184 -11.47 0.57 0.48
C THR A 184 -10.77 1.09 1.74
N GLN A 185 -11.52 1.65 2.67
CA GLN A 185 -11.02 2.09 3.98
C GLN A 185 -11.91 1.58 5.10
N ASP A 186 -11.34 1.39 6.29
CA ASP A 186 -12.10 1.00 7.47
C ASP A 186 -12.96 2.18 7.95
N GLY A 187 -14.28 2.02 7.86
CA GLY A 187 -15.24 3.01 8.33
C GLY A 187 -15.31 3.10 9.86
N LYS A 188 -15.67 4.27 10.38
CA LYS A 188 -15.99 4.47 11.80
C LYS A 188 -17.47 4.22 12.11
N THR A 189 -18.30 4.19 11.07
CA THR A 189 -19.75 3.96 11.13
C THR A 189 -20.07 2.47 10.91
N MET A 190 -21.29 2.07 11.26
CA MET A 190 -21.78 0.70 11.03
C MET A 190 -22.24 0.47 9.58
N THR A 191 -22.37 1.54 8.80
CA THR A 191 -22.88 1.52 7.43
C THR A 191 -21.75 1.68 6.44
N THR A 192 -21.80 0.94 5.33
CA THR A 192 -20.85 1.11 4.24
C THR A 192 -21.20 2.37 3.45
N GLU A 193 -20.24 3.28 3.30
CA GLU A 193 -20.44 4.57 2.63
C GLU A 193 -19.60 4.62 1.34
N LEU A 194 -20.16 5.25 0.30
CA LEU A 194 -19.46 5.52 -0.96
C LEU A 194 -19.11 7.00 -1.04
N GLU A 195 -17.84 7.32 -0.87
CA GLU A 195 -17.30 8.65 -1.12
C GLU A 195 -16.64 8.69 -2.50
N VAL A 196 -17.00 9.68 -3.31
CA VAL A 196 -16.34 9.94 -4.59
C VAL A 196 -15.57 11.23 -4.48
N VAL A 197 -14.25 11.12 -4.62
CA VAL A 197 -13.35 12.26 -4.61
C VAL A 197 -12.99 12.58 -6.06
N GLU A 198 -13.43 13.74 -6.53
CA GLU A 198 -13.01 14.26 -7.82
C GLU A 198 -11.59 14.85 -7.68
N GLY A 199 -10.59 14.14 -8.23
CA GLY A 199 -9.19 14.56 -8.18
C GLY A 199 -8.25 13.44 -7.75
N MET A 200 -7.15 13.80 -7.10
CA MET A 200 -6.18 12.86 -6.54
C MET A 200 -6.12 13.05 -5.04
N SER A 201 -6.46 12.00 -4.29
CA SER A 201 -6.27 11.97 -2.84
C SER A 201 -4.96 11.26 -2.49
N ILE A 202 -4.22 11.83 -1.56
CA ILE A 202 -3.00 11.23 -1.01
C ILE A 202 -3.16 11.22 0.50
N ASP A 203 -2.86 10.08 1.15
CA ASP A 203 -2.87 9.94 2.61
C ASP A 203 -1.67 10.65 3.26
N ARG A 204 -1.53 11.96 3.02
CA ARG A 204 -0.58 12.86 3.67
C ARG A 204 -1.21 14.22 3.92
N GLY A 205 -1.18 14.63 5.18
CA GLY A 205 -1.56 15.99 5.58
C GLY A 205 -0.41 16.99 5.48
N TYR A 206 -0.71 18.23 5.84
CA TYR A 206 0.29 19.30 5.94
C TYR A 206 1.35 19.00 7.01
N ILE A 207 2.59 19.41 6.73
CA ILE A 207 3.74 19.18 7.63
C ILE A 207 3.65 20.06 8.88
N SER A 208 3.01 21.22 8.78
CA SER A 208 2.88 22.20 9.86
C SER A 208 1.44 22.71 9.99
N PRO A 209 0.90 22.84 11.22
CA PRO A 209 -0.43 23.43 11.45
C PRO A 209 -0.57 24.86 10.94
N TYR A 210 0.54 25.57 10.68
CA TYR A 210 0.49 26.92 10.10
C TYR A 210 -0.01 26.98 8.66
N PHE A 211 -0.14 25.83 7.98
CA PHE A 211 -0.74 25.76 6.65
C PHE A 211 -2.27 25.73 6.65
N VAL A 212 -2.91 25.67 7.83
CA VAL A 212 -4.37 25.69 7.96
C VAL A 212 -4.92 27.06 7.54
N THR A 213 -5.76 27.09 6.51
CA THR A 213 -6.46 28.29 6.04
C THR A 213 -7.87 28.39 6.62
N ASP A 214 -8.53 27.26 6.87
CA ASP A 214 -9.79 27.19 7.63
C ASP A 214 -9.54 26.62 9.04
N ALA A 215 -9.47 27.52 10.02
CA ALA A 215 -9.26 27.18 11.43
C ALA A 215 -10.42 26.39 12.06
N LYS A 216 -11.65 26.48 11.53
CA LYS A 216 -12.81 25.74 12.07
C LYS A 216 -12.82 24.29 11.58
N ALA A 217 -12.57 24.08 10.29
CA ALA A 217 -12.51 22.74 9.72
C ALA A 217 -11.15 22.05 9.92
N GLN A 218 -10.12 22.79 10.36
CA GLN A 218 -8.72 22.34 10.41
C GLN A 218 -8.24 21.84 9.05
N LYS A 219 -8.52 22.63 8.00
CA LYS A 219 -8.20 22.30 6.61
C LYS A 219 -7.30 23.36 5.97
N ALA A 220 -6.48 22.92 5.03
CA ALA A 220 -5.74 23.78 4.12
C ALA A 220 -6.45 23.76 2.77
N GLU A 221 -7.21 24.81 2.48
CA GLU A 221 -7.92 25.01 1.21
C GLU A 221 -7.16 26.07 0.40
N LEU A 222 -6.75 25.69 -0.81
CA LEU A 222 -6.00 26.53 -1.75
C LEU A 222 -6.70 26.47 -3.11
N GLU A 223 -7.10 27.63 -3.64
CA GLU A 223 -7.72 27.76 -4.96
C GLU A 223 -6.65 28.06 -6.02
N ASP A 224 -6.75 27.44 -7.19
CA ASP A 224 -5.82 27.64 -8.30
C ASP A 224 -4.34 27.54 -7.87
N ALA A 225 -3.98 26.57 -7.05
CA ALA A 225 -2.61 26.41 -6.56
C ALA A 225 -1.67 25.75 -7.59
N PHE A 226 -0.38 26.09 -7.53
CA PHE A 226 0.66 25.28 -8.16
C PHE A 226 1.08 24.12 -7.24
N VAL A 227 1.26 22.93 -7.82
CA VAL A 227 1.76 21.74 -7.12
C VAL A 227 3.22 21.50 -7.48
N LEU A 228 4.12 21.63 -6.50
CA LEU A 228 5.53 21.28 -6.68
C LEU A 228 5.78 19.80 -6.33
N VAL A 229 6.22 19.02 -7.33
CA VAL A 229 6.58 17.61 -7.16
C VAL A 229 8.10 17.44 -7.20
N SER A 230 8.69 16.94 -6.11
CA SER A 230 10.13 16.64 -6.02
C SER A 230 10.37 15.18 -5.65
N ALA A 231 11.23 14.50 -6.41
CA ALA A 231 11.67 13.13 -6.09
C ALA A 231 12.68 13.09 -4.93
N LYS A 232 13.29 14.22 -4.57
CA LYS A 232 14.30 14.33 -3.50
C LYS A 232 13.75 15.13 -2.33
N LYS A 233 14.22 14.83 -1.12
CA LYS A 233 13.95 15.63 0.08
C LYS A 233 14.46 17.07 -0.15
N VAL A 234 13.58 18.05 0.08
CA VAL A 234 13.95 19.46 0.05
C VAL A 234 14.54 19.82 1.42
N SER A 235 15.86 19.95 1.49
CA SER A 235 16.58 20.29 2.72
C SER A 235 17.03 21.75 2.78
N SER A 236 17.08 22.43 1.62
CA SER A 236 17.59 23.80 1.50
C SER A 236 16.63 24.67 0.72
N ILE A 237 16.36 25.86 1.26
CA ILE A 237 15.50 26.88 0.65
C ILE A 237 15.98 27.29 -0.75
N HIS A 238 17.28 27.27 -1.01
CA HIS A 238 17.83 27.63 -2.33
C HIS A 238 17.30 26.74 -3.46
N THR A 239 16.91 25.51 -3.15
CA THR A 239 16.36 24.54 -4.11
C THR A 239 14.95 24.93 -4.60
N ILE A 240 14.19 25.66 -3.78
CA ILE A 240 12.79 26.02 -4.04
C ILE A 240 12.60 27.50 -4.38
N LEU A 241 13.59 28.37 -4.11
CA LEU A 241 13.53 29.80 -4.44
C LEU A 241 13.11 30.09 -5.88
N PRO A 242 13.60 29.37 -6.92
CA PRO A 242 13.16 29.61 -8.29
C PRO A 242 11.66 29.36 -8.49
N ALA A 243 11.12 28.31 -7.86
CA ALA A 243 9.70 27.99 -7.92
C ALA A 243 8.87 29.04 -7.15
N LEU A 244 9.30 29.42 -5.95
CA LEU A 244 8.63 30.45 -5.15
C LEU A 244 8.59 31.80 -5.85
N ASN A 245 9.70 32.23 -6.46
CA ASN A 245 9.77 33.46 -7.24
C ASN A 245 8.82 33.45 -8.45
N HIS A 246 8.61 32.27 -9.05
CA HIS A 246 7.63 32.12 -10.12
C HIS A 246 6.20 32.30 -9.58
N VAL A 247 5.88 31.66 -8.46
CA VAL A 247 4.54 31.74 -7.85
C VAL A 247 4.20 33.16 -7.42
N VAL A 248 5.13 33.87 -6.74
CA VAL A 248 4.93 35.27 -6.31
C VAL A 248 4.65 36.20 -7.49
N ARG A 249 5.30 35.99 -8.64
CA ARG A 249 5.05 36.79 -9.86
C ARG A 249 3.67 36.55 -10.47
N THR A 250 3.10 35.36 -10.26
CA THR A 250 1.77 34.99 -10.78
C THR A 250 0.63 35.29 -9.80
N GLY A 251 0.92 35.63 -8.54
CA GLY A 251 -0.09 35.96 -7.53
C GLY A 251 -0.96 34.78 -7.07
N ARG A 252 -0.61 33.54 -7.45
CA ARG A 252 -1.36 32.32 -7.08
C ARG A 252 -0.76 31.67 -5.83
N PRO A 253 -1.53 30.89 -5.05
CA PRO A 253 -1.02 30.17 -3.88
C PRO A 253 -0.11 28.96 -4.25
N PHE A 254 0.73 28.52 -3.30
CA PHE A 254 1.74 27.46 -3.46
C PHE A 254 1.47 26.28 -2.53
N ASP A 255 1.46 25.05 -3.06
CA ASP A 255 1.48 23.82 -2.26
C ASP A 255 2.71 22.96 -2.59
N HIS A 256 3.32 22.33 -1.58
CA HIS A 256 4.57 21.58 -1.72
C HIS A 256 4.40 20.11 -1.31
N TRP A 257 4.72 19.19 -2.22
CA TRP A 257 4.68 17.75 -1.95
C TRP A 257 6.08 17.19 -1.66
N LEU A 258 6.23 16.41 -0.57
CA LEU A 258 7.49 15.83 -0.12
C LEU A 258 7.40 14.30 0.14
N PRO A 259 8.34 13.47 -0.36
CA PRO A 259 8.44 12.03 -0.06
C PRO A 259 8.93 11.72 1.38
N PRO A 260 8.90 10.46 1.87
CA PRO A 260 9.07 10.13 3.29
C PRO A 260 10.49 10.36 3.83
N GLY A 261 10.60 11.05 4.96
CA GLY A 261 11.80 11.11 5.78
C GLY A 261 11.76 12.30 6.74
N ARG A 262 11.64 12.03 8.05
CA ARG A 262 11.52 13.01 9.15
C ARG A 262 12.46 14.22 9.04
N THR A 263 11.95 15.28 9.66
CA THR A 263 12.26 16.71 9.74
C THR A 263 13.71 17.10 10.07
N ASP A 264 14.11 18.33 9.74
CA ASP A 264 14.35 19.39 10.75
C ASP A 264 14.87 20.71 10.14
N GLU A 265 14.35 21.79 10.73
CA GLU A 265 14.74 23.22 10.75
C GLU A 265 14.63 24.11 9.48
N ALA A 266 14.13 25.33 9.72
CA ALA A 266 14.01 26.49 8.82
C ALA A 266 12.71 26.73 8.01
N TRP A 267 11.52 26.50 8.59
CA TRP A 267 10.25 26.95 7.98
C TRP A 267 9.50 28.05 8.75
N LEU A 268 10.19 28.76 9.65
CA LEU A 268 9.65 29.95 10.32
C LEU A 268 10.35 31.19 9.81
N THR A 269 9.82 31.87 8.78
CA THR A 269 9.59 33.33 8.85
C THR A 269 8.64 33.80 7.74
N ALA A 270 7.60 34.53 8.17
CA ALA A 270 6.84 35.51 7.42
C ALA A 270 5.95 35.03 6.25
N TRP A 271 4.69 34.77 6.56
CA TRP A 271 3.60 35.09 5.63
C TRP A 271 2.53 35.91 6.34
N HIS A 272 2.61 37.23 6.17
CA HIS A 272 1.49 38.14 6.25
C HIS A 272 1.63 39.10 5.06
N PRO A 273 0.61 39.29 4.20
CA PRO A 273 0.76 40.02 2.93
C PRO A 273 1.31 41.46 3.07
N ALA A 274 1.14 42.09 4.24
CA ALA A 274 1.62 43.45 4.50
C ALA A 274 3.12 43.55 4.83
N SER A 275 3.75 42.52 5.41
CA SER A 275 5.10 42.66 6.01
C SER A 275 6.25 42.52 5.01
N VAL A 276 6.00 41.97 3.82
CA VAL A 276 7.02 41.82 2.76
C VAL A 276 7.22 43.14 1.99
N ALA A 277 6.18 43.96 1.87
CA ALA A 277 6.23 45.22 1.13
C ALA A 277 6.90 46.38 1.89
N GLU A 278 6.97 46.32 3.23
CA GLU A 278 7.69 47.32 4.04
C GLU A 278 9.19 47.01 4.12
N ARG A 279 9.59 45.75 4.29
CA ARG A 279 11.01 45.38 4.40
C ARG A 279 11.79 45.56 3.09
N ALA A 280 11.15 45.31 1.94
CA ALA A 280 11.77 45.54 0.64
C ALA A 280 12.07 47.03 0.37
N ARG A 281 11.35 47.96 1.01
CA ARG A 281 11.58 49.41 0.89
C ARG A 281 12.70 49.91 1.81
N ASP A 282 12.87 49.31 2.98
CA ASP A 282 13.95 49.67 3.91
C ASP A 282 15.32 49.15 3.45
N GLU A 283 15.38 47.94 2.87
CA GLU A 283 16.64 47.39 2.32
C GLU A 283 17.15 48.15 1.08
N GLN A 284 16.26 48.71 0.27
CA GLN A 284 16.66 49.57 -0.86
C GLN A 284 17.19 50.94 -0.42
N ARG A 285 16.77 51.45 0.75
CA ARG A 285 17.27 52.73 1.28
C ARG A 285 18.66 52.58 1.93
N THR A 286 18.94 51.46 2.57
CA THR A 286 20.26 51.20 3.17
C THR A 286 21.32 50.96 2.10
N LEU A 287 20.99 50.25 1.02
CA LEU A 287 21.93 50.00 -0.09
C LEU A 287 22.27 51.26 -0.90
N ALA A 288 21.34 52.22 -1.02
CA ALA A 288 21.61 53.51 -1.66
C ALA A 288 22.41 54.49 -0.79
N GLY A 289 22.45 54.29 0.54
CA GLY A 289 23.18 55.14 1.48
C GLY A 289 24.66 54.77 1.65
N ASP A 290 25.00 53.49 1.48
CA ASP A 290 26.37 53.00 1.70
C ASP A 290 27.31 53.22 0.50
N GLU A 291 26.79 53.41 -0.72
CA GLU A 291 27.60 53.78 -1.89
C GLU A 291 28.08 55.25 -1.89
N GLN A 292 27.52 56.12 -1.04
CA GLN A 292 27.97 57.51 -0.92
C GLN A 292 28.87 57.80 0.31
N ARG A 293 29.08 56.84 1.22
CA ARG A 293 29.91 57.04 2.44
C ARG A 293 31.31 56.45 2.40
N GLY A 294 31.70 55.78 1.32
CA GLY A 294 33.06 55.22 1.13
C GLY A 294 34.17 56.23 0.80
N GLY A 295 33.87 57.54 0.80
CA GLY A 295 34.82 58.57 0.40
C GLY A 295 34.68 59.87 1.17
N ARG A 296 35.03 59.88 2.47
CA ARG A 296 35.54 61.05 3.22
C ARG A 296 35.87 60.67 4.67
N GLU A 297 37.08 61.03 5.10
CA GLU A 297 37.52 61.28 6.49
C GLU A 297 37.66 60.01 7.37
N ALA A 298 38.84 59.50 7.74
CA ALA A 298 40.08 60.11 8.22
C ALA A 298 39.87 61.18 9.31
N ILE A 299 40.31 60.85 10.55
CA ILE A 299 40.76 61.69 11.68
C ILE A 299 40.02 61.46 13.01
N GLY A 300 40.76 60.97 14.02
CA GLY A 300 40.55 61.11 15.48
C GLY A 300 39.49 60.20 16.12
N GLY A 301 39.61 59.62 17.32
CA GLY A 301 40.55 59.64 18.44
C GLY A 301 39.84 58.85 19.56
N MET A 302 40.48 57.82 20.12
CA MET A 302 40.97 57.76 21.51
C MET A 302 39.91 57.69 22.64
N GLU A 303 40.10 56.67 23.49
CA GLU A 303 39.86 56.59 24.95
C GLU A 303 38.65 55.83 25.55
N LYS A 304 39.05 54.87 26.42
CA LYS A 304 38.48 54.42 27.72
C LYS A 304 37.19 53.58 27.67
N GLY A 305 37.01 52.54 28.47
CA GLY A 305 37.76 52.02 29.62
C GLY A 305 37.01 50.83 30.23
N ALA A 306 37.77 49.90 30.80
CA ALA A 306 37.35 48.63 31.39
C ALA A 306 36.49 48.77 32.67
N ARG A 307 35.69 47.72 33.00
CA ARG A 307 35.89 46.87 34.20
C ARG A 307 34.80 45.82 34.41
N ARG A 308 35.26 44.63 34.81
CA ARG A 308 34.53 43.50 35.43
C ARG A 308 34.19 43.80 36.89
N SER A 309 33.15 43.18 37.44
CA SER A 309 33.27 42.26 38.60
C SER A 309 31.91 41.70 39.09
N ASP A 310 31.97 40.44 39.47
CA ASP A 310 30.99 39.55 40.11
C ASP A 310 30.32 40.08 41.39
N HIS A 311 29.14 39.56 41.78
CA HIS A 311 28.96 38.55 42.87
C HIS A 311 27.51 38.40 43.39
N HIS A 312 27.26 37.19 43.94
CA HIS A 312 26.23 36.77 44.91
C HIS A 312 24.80 36.46 44.44
N ALA A 313 24.02 35.55 45.05
CA ALA A 313 24.18 34.36 45.91
C ALA A 313 22.76 33.96 46.38
N GLY A 314 22.47 32.66 46.54
CA GLY A 314 21.35 32.11 47.33
C GLY A 314 20.02 31.99 46.58
N GLY A 315 19.28 30.87 46.53
CA GLY A 315 19.29 29.66 47.36
C GLY A 315 18.15 29.72 48.39
N ARG A 316 17.05 28.99 48.15
CA ARG A 316 16.35 28.09 49.10
C ARG A 316 15.00 27.62 48.57
N ARG A 317 14.87 26.28 48.65
CA ARG A 317 13.70 25.43 48.90
C ARG A 317 12.60 25.37 47.86
#